data_AF-A0A328BBI8-F1
#
_entry.id   AF-A0A328BBI8-F1
#
_cell.length_a   1.000
_cell.length_b   1.000
_cell.length_c   1.000
_cell.angle_alpha   90.00
_cell.angle_beta   90.00
_cell.angle_gamma   90.00
#
_symmetry.space_group_name_H-M   'P 1'
#
loop_
_entity.id
_entity.type
_entity.pdbx_description
1 polymer ?
#
loop_
_entity_poly.entity_id
_entity_poly.type
_entity_poly.pdbx_seq_one_letter_code
_entity_poly.pdbx_strand_id
1 'polypeptide(L)'
;MLDRFYLPLLGIAAIAAVALALVWPQGLGDRSPAPFGHDPVLRTPEMQAKMRRQTEAAQKRVDQAREAVRNIQNEAIDPSQ
;
A
#
# COMPACT_ATOMS: atom_id res chain seq x y z
N MET A 1 -12.04 -11.81 46.72
CA MET A 1 -11.19 -10.73 46.14
C MET A 1 -11.21 -10.84 44.62
N LEU A 2 -12.33 -10.50 44.01
CA LEU A 2 -12.46 -10.48 42.55
C LEU A 2 -11.72 -9.27 41.94
N ASP A 3 -11.53 -8.21 42.74
CA ASP A 3 -10.83 -6.98 42.38
C ASP A 3 -9.39 -7.21 41.87
N ARG A 4 -8.72 -8.26 42.37
CA ARG A 4 -7.37 -8.64 41.91
C ARG A 4 -7.34 -9.12 40.47
N PHE A 5 -8.47 -9.58 39.94
CA PHE A 5 -8.60 -10.06 38.56
C PHE A 5 -9.09 -8.98 37.60
N TYR A 6 -9.61 -7.86 38.09
CA TYR A 6 -10.17 -6.80 37.26
C TYR A 6 -9.16 -6.25 36.24
N LEU A 7 -7.99 -5.81 36.71
CA LEU A 7 -6.96 -5.25 35.83
C LEU A 7 -6.35 -6.29 34.87
N PRO A 8 -6.02 -7.53 35.31
CA PRO A 8 -5.62 -8.59 34.38
C PRO A 8 -6.66 -8.92 33.30
N LEU A 9 -7.93 -9.04 33.67
CA LEU A 9 -9.03 -9.29 32.70
C LEU A 9 -9.15 -8.15 31.70
N LEU A 10 -9.03 -6.90 32.17
CA LEU A 10 -9.06 -5.73 31.30
C LEU A 10 -7.87 -5.72 30.32
N GLY A 11 -6.69 -6.13 30.77
CA GLY A 11 -5.52 -6.32 29.90
C GLY A 11 -5.75 -7.39 28.82
N ILE A 12 -6.32 -8.53 29.19
CA ILE A 12 -6.68 -9.60 28.23
C ILE A 12 -7.72 -9.09 27.23
N ALA A 13 -8.76 -8.38 27.70
CA ALA A 13 -9.79 -7.80 26.85
C ALA A 13 -9.20 -6.78 25.86
N ALA A 14 -8.25 -5.96 26.30
CA ALA A 14 -7.56 -5.00 25.43
C ALA A 14 -6.74 -5.71 24.35
N ILE A 15 -5.98 -6.75 24.70
CA ILE A 15 -5.23 -7.56 23.72
C ILE A 15 -6.18 -8.21 22.72
N ALA A 16 -7.30 -8.77 23.18
CA ALA A 16 -8.31 -9.36 22.30
C ALA A 16 -8.92 -8.33 21.34
N ALA A 17 -9.21 -7.11 21.81
CA ALA A 17 -9.72 -6.03 20.97
C ALA A 17 -8.70 -5.61 19.89
N VAL A 18 -7.42 -5.50 20.24
CA VAL A 18 -6.34 -5.20 19.27
C VAL A 18 -6.20 -6.33 18.24
N ALA A 19 -6.22 -7.59 18.68
CA ALA A 19 -6.13 -8.74 17.79
C ALA A 19 -7.31 -8.78 16.80
N LEU A 20 -8.53 -8.49 17.25
CA LEU A 20 -9.70 -8.38 16.38
C LEU A 20 -9.60 -7.21 15.40
N ALA A 21 -9.07 -6.06 15.84
CA ALA A 21 -8.85 -4.91 14.95
C ALA A 21 -7.84 -5.21 13.84
N LEU A 22 -6.79 -6.00 14.12
CA LEU A 22 -5.80 -6.43 13.12
C LEU A 22 -6.36 -7.43 12.09
N VAL A 23 -7.47 -8.11 12.39
CA VAL A 23 -8.13 -9.05 11.49
C VAL A 23 -9.08 -8.34 10.51
N TRP A 24 -9.48 -7.10 10.80
CA TRP A 24 -10.42 -6.34 9.97
C TRP A 24 -9.92 -6.24 8.52
N PRO A 25 -10.79 -6.47 7.52
CA PRO A 25 -10.39 -6.45 6.12
C PRO A 25 -9.93 -5.05 5.74
N GLN A 26 -8.63 -4.90 5.49
CA GLN A 26 -8.10 -3.77 4.73
C GLN A 26 -8.58 -3.98 3.29
N GLY A 27 -9.80 -3.55 2.96
CA GLY A 27 -10.58 -3.94 1.77
C GLY A 27 -9.96 -3.67 0.40
N LEU A 28 -8.72 -3.20 0.34
CA LEU A 28 -7.92 -3.01 -0.87
C LEU A 28 -6.51 -3.63 -0.74
N GLY A 29 -6.06 -4.04 0.44
CA GLY A 29 -4.68 -4.45 0.72
C GLY A 29 -4.46 -5.96 0.77
N ASP A 30 -3.48 -6.37 1.58
CA ASP A 30 -3.11 -7.78 1.74
C ASP A 30 -4.19 -8.59 2.48
N ARG A 31 -4.18 -9.91 2.25
CA ARG A 31 -5.18 -10.84 2.78
C ARG A 31 -5.12 -10.88 4.32
N SER A 32 -6.28 -10.79 4.99
CA SER A 32 -6.37 -11.12 6.42
C SER A 32 -5.89 -12.57 6.68
N PRO A 33 -5.26 -12.87 7.82
CA PRO A 33 -4.81 -14.22 8.16
C PRO A 33 -5.98 -15.23 8.24
N ALA A 34 -5.76 -16.47 7.80
CA ALA A 34 -6.75 -17.54 7.88
C ALA A 34 -7.19 -17.80 9.35
N PRO A 35 -8.48 -18.14 9.61
CA PRO A 35 -9.58 -18.39 8.67
C PRO A 35 -10.34 -17.14 8.20
N PHE A 36 -9.87 -15.93 8.53
CA PHE A 36 -10.58 -14.70 8.23
C PHE A 36 -10.19 -14.12 6.86
N GLY A 37 -11.11 -13.35 6.24
CA GLY A 37 -10.87 -12.64 4.97
C GLY A 37 -11.27 -13.41 3.71
N HIS A 38 -11.56 -12.65 2.65
CA HIS A 38 -11.86 -13.14 1.29
C HIS A 38 -10.72 -12.75 0.34
N ASP A 39 -10.65 -13.35 -0.86
CA ASP A 39 -9.63 -13.01 -1.84
C ASP A 39 -9.66 -11.51 -2.18
N PRO A 40 -8.56 -10.76 -1.97
CA PRO A 40 -8.54 -9.32 -2.19
C PRO A 40 -8.75 -8.99 -3.67
N VAL A 41 -9.57 -7.97 -3.95
CA VAL A 41 -9.84 -7.50 -5.32
C VAL A 41 -8.54 -7.12 -6.05
N LEU A 42 -7.58 -6.50 -5.35
CA LEU A 42 -6.28 -6.14 -5.92
C LEU A 42 -5.38 -7.35 -6.24
N ARG A 43 -5.64 -8.53 -5.68
CA ARG A 43 -4.91 -9.76 -6.02
C ARG A 43 -5.47 -10.47 -7.25
N THR A 44 -6.63 -10.08 -7.77
CA THR A 44 -7.16 -10.65 -9.01
C THR A 44 -6.18 -10.43 -10.17
N PRO A 45 -5.97 -11.42 -11.06
CA PRO A 45 -5.08 -11.27 -12.21
C PRO A 45 -5.42 -10.06 -13.08
N GLU A 46 -6.72 -9.79 -13.24
CA GLU A 46 -7.22 -8.64 -14.00
C GLU A 46 -6.81 -7.30 -13.38
N MET A 47 -6.94 -7.14 -12.05
CA MET A 47 -6.55 -5.90 -11.37
C MET A 47 -5.05 -5.72 -11.37
N GLN A 48 -4.26 -6.78 -11.17
CA GLN A 48 -2.80 -6.69 -11.27
C GLN A 48 -2.36 -6.26 -12.67
N ALA A 49 -3.00 -6.79 -13.73
CA ALA A 49 -2.72 -6.37 -15.10
C ALA A 49 -3.06 -4.89 -15.34
N LYS A 50 -4.18 -4.40 -14.80
CA LYS A 50 -4.55 -2.97 -14.87
C LYS A 50 -3.53 -2.09 -14.13
N MET A 51 -3.12 -2.50 -12.92
CA MET A 51 -2.12 -1.78 -12.13
C MET A 51 -0.77 -1.69 -12.86
N ARG A 52 -0.28 -2.81 -13.43
CA ARG A 52 0.96 -2.82 -14.21
C ARG A 52 0.90 -1.86 -15.40
N ARG A 53 -0.19 -1.87 -16.16
CA ARG A 53 -0.40 -0.94 -17.29
C ARG A 53 -0.38 0.53 -16.84
N GLN A 54 -1.01 0.85 -15.70
CA GLN A 54 -0.97 2.20 -15.15
C GLN A 54 0.44 2.60 -14.71
N THR A 55 1.17 1.71 -14.04
CA THR A 55 2.56 1.95 -13.63
C THR A 55 3.47 2.16 -14.84
N GLU A 56 3.35 1.33 -15.89
CA GLU A 56 4.12 1.47 -17.12
C GLU A 56 3.82 2.80 -17.83
N ALA A 57 2.54 3.19 -17.93
CA ALA A 57 2.15 4.47 -18.52
C ALA A 57 2.67 5.67 -17.71
N ALA A 58 2.64 5.58 -16.38
CA ALA A 58 3.20 6.60 -15.51
C ALA A 58 4.72 6.68 -15.65
N GLN A 59 5.42 5.55 -15.70
CA GLN A 59 6.87 5.50 -15.87
C GLN A 59 7.31 6.15 -17.18
N LYS A 60 6.63 5.84 -18.30
CA LYS A 60 6.90 6.48 -19.60
C LYS A 60 6.77 8.00 -19.54
N ARG A 61 5.75 8.52 -18.83
CA ARG A 61 5.58 9.97 -18.66
C ARG A 61 6.70 10.58 -17.84
N VAL A 62 7.15 9.90 -16.78
CA VAL A 62 8.28 10.33 -15.95
C VAL A 62 9.57 10.36 -16.77
N ASP A 63 9.81 9.33 -17.58
CA ASP A 63 11.01 9.23 -18.43
C ASP A 63 11.02 10.34 -19.49
N GLN A 64 9.90 10.58 -20.17
CA GLN A 64 9.74 11.69 -21.12
C GLN A 64 9.98 13.06 -20.45
N ALA A 65 9.44 13.27 -19.25
CA ALA A 65 9.67 14.50 -18.51
C ALA A 65 11.16 14.67 -18.14
N ARG A 66 11.85 13.58 -17.76
CA ARG A 66 13.29 13.60 -17.48
C ARG A 66 14.11 13.91 -18.73
N GLU A 67 13.76 13.34 -19.88
CA GLU A 67 14.40 13.63 -21.16
C GLU A 67 14.22 15.09 -21.57
N ALA A 68 13.00 15.62 -21.48
CA ALA A 68 12.72 17.03 -21.77
C ALA A 68 13.56 17.97 -20.88
N VAL A 69 13.64 17.68 -19.58
CA VAL A 69 14.45 18.45 -18.62
C VAL A 69 15.95 18.32 -18.91
N ARG A 70 16.44 17.16 -19.35
CA ARG A 70 17.84 16.99 -19.80
C ARG A 70 18.13 17.82 -21.05
N ASN A 71 17.23 17.82 -22.03
CA ASN A 71 17.40 18.58 -23.26
C ASN A 71 17.46 20.09 -22.97
N ILE A 72 16.55 20.61 -22.14
CA ILE A 72 16.56 22.02 -21.72
C ILE A 72 17.87 22.38 -21.01
N GLN A 73 18.36 21.50 -20.12
CA GLN A 73 19.65 21.73 -19.45
C GLN A 73 20.83 21.74 -20.43
N ASN A 74 20.85 20.81 -21.39
CA ASN A 74 21.91 20.75 -22.39
C ASN A 74 21.93 22.00 -23.28
N GLU A 75 20.76 22.47 -23.71
CA GLU A 75 20.60 23.69 -24.51
C GLU A 75 20.99 24.97 -23.72
N ALA A 76 20.76 24.99 -22.41
CA ALA A 76 21.21 26.09 -21.56
C ALA A 76 22.73 26.09 -21.29
N ILE A 77 23.39 24.93 -21.36
CA ILE A 77 24.85 24.79 -21.11
C ILE A 77 25.66 25.07 -22.38
N ASP A 78 25.13 24.81 -23.58
CA ASP A 78 25.78 25.13 -24.86
C ASP A 78 24.82 25.83 -25.86
N PRO A 79 24.54 27.13 -25.66
CA PRO A 79 23.65 27.89 -26.53
C PRO A 79 24.30 28.36 -27.86
N SER A 80 25.51 27.91 -28.23
CA SER A 80 26.31 28.57 -29.29
C SER A 80 27.19 27.67 -30.18
N GLN A 81 26.78 26.45 -30.52
CA GLN A 81 27.32 25.72 -31.68
C GLN A 81 26.44 25.88 -32.91
#